data_AF-A0A2D3W4H3-F1
#
_entry.id   AF-A0A2D3W4H3-F1
#
_cell.length_a   1.000
_cell.length_b   1.000
_cell.length_c   1.000
_cell.angle_alpha   90.00
_cell.angle_beta   90.00
_cell.angle_gamma   90.00
#
_symmetry.space_group_name_H-M   'P 1'
#
loop_
_entity.id
_entity.type
_entity.pdbx_description
1 polymer ?
#
loop_
_entity_poly.entity_id
_entity_poly.type
_entity_poly.pdbx_seq_one_letter_code
_entity_poly.pdbx_strand_id
1 'polypeptide(L)'
;MFEQVLYFASFEELQKNVTDGRYLLVVAEKSDFPFEMLKNLPPLVGAIFPRIVFEQQSYDKGFILAKLNKNTSAFIVEEMDKDFSAQDLERLNSFFLIVDGLSSHIGLFLEKFFEEIKEDAKLIGGGAGKLTLVQEPVIFSNQFQAQDAAIIVGSYDYIG
;
A
#
# COMPACT_ATOMS: atom_id res chain seq x y z
N MET A 1 -11.73 0.74 -7.70
CA MET A 1 -10.70 0.60 -6.64
C MET A 1 -10.60 1.84 -5.75
N PHE A 2 -10.21 3.00 -6.28
CA PHE A 2 -10.09 4.25 -5.49
C PHE A 2 -11.20 5.24 -5.86
N GLU A 3 -11.80 5.91 -4.87
CA GLU A 3 -12.81 6.97 -5.08
C GLU A 3 -12.15 8.33 -5.34
N GLN A 4 -11.00 8.55 -4.72
CA GLN A 4 -10.27 9.80 -4.80
C GLN A 4 -8.79 9.53 -4.53
N VAL A 5 -7.92 10.19 -5.28
CA VAL A 5 -6.47 10.15 -5.06
C VAL A 5 -5.97 11.59 -5.01
N LEU A 6 -5.33 11.98 -3.92
CA LEU A 6 -4.84 13.34 -3.70
C LEU A 6 -3.36 13.33 -3.34
N TYR A 7 -2.66 14.37 -3.75
CA TYR A 7 -1.30 14.67 -3.32
C TYR A 7 -1.30 15.74 -2.22
N PHE A 8 -0.40 15.57 -1.26
CA PHE A 8 -0.11 16.55 -0.22
C PHE A 8 1.40 16.78 -0.12
N ALA A 9 1.81 18.04 -0.04
CA ALA A 9 3.22 18.41 0.08
C ALA A 9 3.76 18.16 1.49
N SER A 10 2.88 18.17 2.50
CA SER A 10 3.23 17.95 3.90
C SER A 10 2.23 17.06 4.64
N PHE A 11 2.67 16.48 5.75
CA PHE A 11 1.80 15.68 6.60
C PHE A 11 0.71 16.54 7.25
N GLU A 12 1.01 17.78 7.63
CA GLU A 12 0.02 18.70 8.22
C GLU A 12 -1.15 18.98 7.24
N GLU A 13 -0.86 19.18 5.96
CA GLU A 13 -1.89 19.34 4.93
C GLU A 13 -2.74 18.08 4.80
N LEU A 14 -2.11 16.90 4.78
CA LEU A 14 -2.82 15.62 4.74
C LEU A 14 -3.79 15.49 5.91
N GLN A 15 -3.35 15.81 7.13
CA GLN A 15 -4.17 15.71 8.34
C GLN A 15 -5.39 16.65 8.32
N LYS A 16 -5.25 17.84 7.73
CA LYS A 16 -6.36 18.80 7.63
C LYS A 16 -7.43 18.38 6.60
N ASN A 17 -7.05 17.56 5.62
CA ASN A 17 -7.91 17.21 4.48
C ASN A 17 -8.37 15.75 4.50
N VAL A 18 -7.82 14.90 5.38
CA VAL A 18 -8.29 13.54 5.53
C VAL A 18 -9.73 13.54 6.07
N THR A 19 -10.58 12.72 5.47
CA THR A 19 -11.97 12.55 5.88
C THR A 19 -12.21 11.11 6.32
N ASP A 20 -13.38 10.81 6.89
CA ASP A 20 -13.73 9.44 7.24
C ASP A 20 -13.66 8.49 6.02
N GLY A 21 -13.14 7.28 6.23
CA GLY A 21 -12.92 6.29 5.19
C GLY A 21 -11.74 5.36 5.45
N ARG A 22 -11.37 4.58 4.42
CA ARG A 22 -10.20 3.70 4.42
C ARG A 22 -9.24 4.15 3.33
N TYR A 23 -7.94 4.08 3.60
CA TYR A 23 -6.93 4.67 2.72
C TYR A 23 -5.76 3.75 2.42
N LEU A 24 -5.20 3.92 1.22
CA LEU A 24 -3.83 3.57 0.90
C LEU A 24 -2.98 4.85 0.95
N LEU A 25 -1.90 4.85 1.72
CA LEU A 25 -0.98 5.97 1.85
C LEU A 25 0.38 5.64 1.22
N VAL A 26 0.77 6.39 0.20
CA VAL A 26 2.08 6.26 -0.46
C VAL A 26 2.94 7.45 -0.03
N VAL A 27 4.13 7.17 0.51
CA VAL A 27 4.99 8.20 1.11
C VAL A 27 6.33 8.25 0.40
N ALA A 28 6.79 9.44 0.01
CA ALA A 28 8.16 9.60 -0.46
C ALA A 28 9.14 9.56 0.72
N GLU A 29 10.28 8.90 0.56
CA GLU A 29 11.20 8.56 1.66
C GLU A 29 11.73 9.75 2.47
N LYS A 30 11.85 10.94 1.86
CA LYS A 30 12.35 12.14 2.56
C LYS A 30 11.23 12.96 3.22
N SER A 31 10.01 12.42 3.25
CA SER A 31 8.86 13.08 3.86
C SER A 31 8.90 12.88 5.36
N ASP A 32 8.88 13.99 6.09
CA ASP A 32 8.89 13.97 7.54
C ASP A 32 7.45 13.77 8.05
N PHE A 33 7.22 12.67 8.78
CA PHE A 33 5.98 12.46 9.52
C PHE A 33 6.25 11.61 10.78
N PRO A 34 5.67 11.99 11.92
CA PRO A 34 5.72 11.17 13.12
C PRO A 34 4.76 9.99 12.98
N PHE A 35 5.29 8.77 12.94
CA PHE A 35 4.50 7.55 12.77
C PHE A 35 3.35 7.44 13.79
N GLU A 36 3.59 7.84 15.03
CA GLU A 36 2.60 7.85 16.11
C GLU A 36 1.34 8.68 15.78
N MET A 37 1.44 9.71 14.94
CA MET A 37 0.29 10.51 14.54
C MET A 37 -0.63 9.78 13.56
N LEU A 38 -0.16 8.71 12.90
CA LEU A 38 -1.02 7.88 12.05
C LEU A 38 -2.14 7.20 12.85
N LYS A 39 -1.93 6.94 14.15
CA LYS A 39 -2.96 6.37 15.05
C LYS A 39 -4.21 7.23 15.16
N ASN A 40 -4.10 8.53 14.89
CA ASN A 40 -5.19 9.49 14.94
C ASN A 40 -5.90 9.70 13.60
N LEU A 41 -5.42 9.05 12.53
CA LEU A 41 -6.04 9.11 11.21
C LEU A 41 -7.03 7.95 11.04
N PRO A 42 -7.96 8.05 10.08
CA PRO A 42 -8.79 6.93 9.67
C PRO A 42 -7.93 5.70 9.27
N PRO A 43 -8.53 4.49 9.23
CA PRO A 43 -7.81 3.28 8.90
C PRO A 43 -7.07 3.39 7.57
N LEU A 44 -5.77 3.11 7.60
CA LEU A 44 -4.89 3.14 6.46
C LEU A 44 -3.86 2.02 6.52
N VAL A 45 -3.45 1.61 5.33
CA VAL A 45 -2.19 0.90 5.08
C VAL A 45 -1.34 1.78 4.19
N GLY A 46 -0.03 1.65 4.28
CA GLY A 46 0.86 2.50 3.51
C GLY A 46 2.24 1.94 3.33
N ALA A 47 2.94 2.54 2.37
CA ALA A 47 4.26 2.13 1.99
C ALA A 47 5.15 3.32 1.66
N ILE A 48 6.45 3.18 1.95
CA ILE A 48 7.47 4.18 1.66
C ILE A 48 8.18 3.84 0.35
N PHE A 49 8.41 4.87 -0.47
CA PHE A 49 9.06 4.76 -1.76
C PHE A 49 10.20 5.77 -1.88
N PRO A 50 11.23 5.49 -2.72
CA PRO A 50 12.28 6.46 -3.05
C PRO A 50 11.72 7.83 -3.47
N ARG A 51 10.68 7.79 -4.30
CA ARG A 51 9.97 8.94 -4.84
C ARG A 51 8.53 8.53 -5.11
N ILE A 52 7.64 9.51 -5.11
CA ILE A 52 6.24 9.36 -5.54
C ILE A 52 6.04 10.09 -6.87
N VAL A 53 5.14 9.58 -7.70
CA VAL A 53 4.76 10.21 -8.98
C VAL A 53 3.28 10.54 -8.93
N PHE A 54 2.95 11.80 -9.17
CA PHE A 54 1.58 12.30 -9.22
C PHE A 54 1.44 13.32 -10.34
N GLU A 55 0.39 13.21 -11.16
CA GLU A 55 0.12 14.10 -12.31
C GLU A 55 1.36 14.41 -13.18
N GLN A 56 2.13 13.36 -13.52
CA GLN A 56 3.34 13.41 -14.35
C GLN A 56 4.56 14.09 -13.68
N GLN A 57 4.48 14.47 -12.41
CA GLN A 57 5.58 15.02 -11.64
C GLN A 57 6.12 13.99 -10.65
N SER A 58 7.42 14.01 -10.42
CA SER A 58 8.08 13.12 -9.46
C SER A 58 8.62 13.90 -8.27
N TYR A 59 8.21 13.50 -7.08
CA TYR A 59 8.55 14.16 -5.82
C TYR A 59 9.39 13.23 -4.94
N ASP A 60 10.46 13.76 -4.37
CA ASP A 60 11.24 13.09 -3.32
C ASP A 60 10.73 13.41 -1.91
N LYS A 61 9.74 14.30 -1.80
CA LYS A 61 8.95 14.60 -0.59
C LYS A 61 7.46 14.73 -0.91
N GLY A 62 6.62 14.30 0.02
CA GLY A 62 5.16 14.39 -0.04
C GLY A 62 4.47 13.05 0.14
N PHE A 63 3.15 13.11 0.04
CA PHE A 63 2.24 12.02 0.35
C PHE A 63 1.20 11.91 -0.77
N ILE A 64 0.90 10.68 -1.21
CA ILE A 64 -0.30 10.40 -2.00
C ILE A 64 -1.26 9.63 -1.11
N LEU A 65 -2.45 10.16 -0.91
CA LEU A 65 -3.53 9.54 -0.15
C LEU A 65 -4.61 9.09 -1.12
N ALA A 66 -4.81 7.77 -1.22
CA ALA A 66 -5.82 7.17 -2.07
C ALA A 66 -6.98 6.61 -1.21
N LYS A 67 -8.15 7.22 -1.31
CA LYS A 67 -9.36 6.77 -0.62
C LYS A 67 -9.92 5.52 -1.31
N LEU A 68 -10.04 4.44 -0.56
CA LEU A 68 -10.58 3.17 -1.07
C LEU A 68 -12.08 3.29 -1.30
N ASN A 69 -12.57 2.68 -2.38
CA ASN A 69 -14.00 2.58 -2.59
C ASN A 69 -14.67 1.57 -1.64
N LYS A 70 -15.99 1.66 -1.53
CA LYS A 70 -16.79 0.75 -0.68
C LYS A 70 -16.60 -0.74 -1.03
N ASN A 71 -16.33 -1.04 -2.31
CA ASN A 71 -16.14 -2.39 -2.84
C ASN A 71 -14.66 -2.85 -2.81
N THR A 72 -13.79 -2.10 -2.13
CA THR A 72 -12.35 -2.39 -2.05
C THR A 72 -11.96 -2.60 -0.60
N SER A 73 -11.10 -3.57 -0.33
CA SER A 73 -10.45 -3.79 0.95
C SER A 73 -8.93 -3.68 0.79
N ALA A 74 -8.24 -3.34 1.88
CA ALA A 74 -6.79 -3.33 1.93
C ALA A 74 -6.33 -3.91 3.25
N PHE A 75 -5.29 -4.73 3.21
CA PHE A 75 -4.68 -5.34 4.39
C PHE A 75 -3.19 -5.60 4.15
N ILE A 76 -2.46 -5.82 5.25
CA ILE A 76 -1.04 -6.16 5.24
C ILE A 76 -0.92 -7.67 5.45
N VAL A 77 -0.08 -8.29 4.62
CA VAL A 77 0.45 -9.63 4.86
C VAL A 77 1.84 -9.45 5.48
N GLU A 78 1.97 -9.80 6.74
CA GLU A 78 3.25 -9.86 7.44
C GLU A 78 3.95 -11.20 7.14
N GLU A 79 5.28 -11.23 7.20
CA GLU A 79 6.08 -12.45 7.02
C GLU A 79 5.79 -13.15 5.67
N MET A 80 6.21 -12.51 4.57
CA MET A 80 5.97 -12.94 3.18
C MET A 80 6.48 -14.35 2.82
N ASP A 81 7.32 -14.97 3.65
CA ASP A 81 7.77 -16.35 3.51
C ASP A 81 6.75 -17.38 4.01
N LYS A 82 5.83 -16.96 4.89
CA LYS A 82 4.79 -17.82 5.48
C LYS A 82 3.57 -17.94 4.58
N ASP A 83 2.75 -18.93 4.88
CA ASP A 83 1.46 -19.08 4.21
C ASP A 83 0.51 -18.02 4.78
N PHE A 84 -0.18 -17.34 3.88
CA PHE A 84 -1.28 -16.47 4.24
C PHE A 84 -2.53 -16.99 3.51
N SER A 85 -3.64 -17.03 4.22
CA SER A 85 -4.95 -17.23 3.60
C SER A 85 -5.76 -15.99 3.91
N ALA A 86 -6.00 -15.19 2.89
CA ALA A 86 -6.95 -14.10 2.99
C ALA A 86 -8.26 -14.60 2.40
N GLN A 87 -9.29 -14.64 3.25
CA GLN A 87 -10.61 -15.06 2.81
C GLN A 87 -11.07 -14.22 1.61
N ASP A 88 -11.71 -14.89 0.67
CA ASP A 88 -12.39 -14.28 -0.48
C ASP A 88 -11.49 -13.59 -1.53
N LEU A 89 -10.16 -13.80 -1.55
CA LEU A 89 -9.31 -13.29 -2.63
C LEU A 89 -9.76 -13.81 -4.01
N GLU A 90 -10.12 -15.08 -4.09
CA GLU A 90 -10.72 -15.73 -5.26
C GLU A 90 -11.99 -15.03 -5.79
N ARG A 91 -12.66 -14.21 -4.97
CA ARG A 91 -13.89 -13.48 -5.35
C ARG A 91 -13.64 -12.09 -5.90
N LEU A 92 -12.41 -11.58 -5.77
CA LEU A 92 -12.05 -10.22 -6.17
C LEU A 92 -11.61 -10.18 -7.63
N ASN A 93 -11.96 -9.10 -8.31
CA ASN A 93 -11.72 -8.92 -9.74
C ASN A 93 -10.41 -8.17 -10.02
N SER A 94 -9.94 -7.37 -9.07
CA SER A 94 -8.77 -6.53 -9.27
C SER A 94 -7.93 -6.37 -8.02
N PHE A 95 -6.62 -6.26 -8.22
CA PHE A 95 -5.63 -6.14 -7.17
C PHE A 95 -4.64 -5.01 -7.46
N PHE A 96 -4.31 -4.26 -6.42
CA PHE A 96 -3.14 -3.40 -6.35
C PHE A 96 -2.21 -3.96 -5.27
N LEU A 97 -1.04 -4.43 -5.67
CA LEU A 97 -0.04 -5.02 -4.76
C LEU A 97 1.12 -4.06 -4.50
N ILE A 98 1.52 -3.97 -3.25
CA ILE A 98 2.81 -3.37 -2.86
C ILE A 98 3.58 -4.39 -2.05
N VAL A 99 4.76 -4.77 -2.49
CA VAL A 99 5.64 -5.67 -1.72
C VAL A 99 6.80 -4.89 -1.12
N ASP A 100 7.37 -5.34 -0.01
CA ASP A 100 8.72 -4.93 0.38
C ASP A 100 9.70 -5.31 -0.73
N GLY A 101 10.14 -4.33 -1.51
CA GLY A 101 10.88 -4.50 -2.75
C GLY A 101 12.32 -4.96 -2.56
N LEU A 102 12.83 -4.98 -1.33
CA LEU A 102 14.15 -5.50 -0.98
C LEU A 102 14.08 -6.85 -0.28
N SER A 103 12.88 -7.39 -0.07
CA SER A 103 12.71 -8.73 0.52
C SER A 103 13.17 -9.83 -0.42
N SER A 104 13.86 -10.83 0.13
CA SER A 104 14.18 -12.07 -0.59
C SER A 104 12.96 -12.98 -0.82
N HIS A 105 11.83 -12.67 -0.21
CA HIS A 105 10.63 -13.52 -0.22
C HIS A 105 9.60 -13.14 -1.29
N ILE A 106 9.87 -12.11 -2.11
CA ILE A 106 8.93 -11.60 -3.12
C ILE A 106 8.44 -12.72 -4.05
N GLY A 107 9.34 -13.57 -4.54
CA GLY A 107 8.98 -14.65 -5.47
C GLY A 107 8.01 -15.65 -4.84
N LEU A 108 8.32 -16.11 -3.63
CA LEU A 108 7.49 -17.05 -2.87
C LEU A 108 6.13 -16.45 -2.52
N PHE A 109 6.09 -15.19 -2.11
CA PHE A 109 4.85 -14.48 -1.83
C PHE A 109 3.97 -14.36 -3.08
N LEU A 110 4.55 -13.98 -4.23
CA LEU A 110 3.80 -13.84 -5.47
C LEU A 110 3.24 -15.17 -5.95
N GLU A 111 4.00 -16.27 -5.86
CA GLU A 111 3.54 -17.62 -6.18
C GLU A 111 2.28 -17.97 -5.39
N LYS A 112 2.35 -17.86 -4.05
CA LYS A 112 1.20 -18.10 -3.17
C LYS A 112 0.02 -17.16 -3.45
N PHE A 113 0.30 -15.88 -3.67
CA PHE A 113 -0.75 -14.92 -4.02
C PHE A 113 -1.49 -15.30 -5.31
N PHE A 114 -0.76 -15.76 -6.34
CA PHE A 114 -1.37 -16.18 -7.59
C PHE A 114 -2.20 -17.46 -7.46
N GLU A 115 -1.88 -18.33 -6.50
CA GLU A 115 -2.70 -19.52 -6.18
C GLU A 115 -4.04 -19.17 -5.53
N GLU A 116 -4.12 -18.05 -4.80
CA GLU A 116 -5.31 -17.62 -4.04
C GLU A 116 -6.29 -16.74 -4.84
N ILE A 117 -5.89 -16.24 -6.02
CA ILE A 117 -6.74 -15.39 -6.86
C ILE A 117 -7.31 -16.16 -8.05
N LYS A 118 -8.42 -15.65 -8.60
CA LYS A 118 -8.99 -16.19 -9.84
C LYS A 118 -8.16 -15.82 -11.07
N GLU A 119 -8.18 -16.70 -12.08
CA GLU A 119 -7.34 -16.63 -13.29
C GLU A 119 -7.51 -15.34 -14.11
N ASP A 120 -8.71 -14.77 -14.14
CA ASP A 120 -9.04 -13.57 -14.93
C ASP A 120 -8.90 -12.25 -14.15
N ALA A 121 -8.42 -12.30 -12.90
CA ALA A 121 -8.21 -11.12 -12.08
C ALA A 121 -7.17 -10.16 -12.70
N LYS A 122 -7.41 -8.86 -12.53
CA LYS A 122 -6.49 -7.82 -12.99
C LYS A 122 -5.53 -7.45 -11.88
N LEU A 123 -4.24 -7.42 -12.18
CA LEU A 123 -3.21 -7.11 -11.21
C LEU A 123 -2.34 -5.96 -11.69
N ILE A 124 -2.16 -4.97 -10.81
CA ILE A 124 -1.14 -3.93 -10.91
C ILE A 124 -0.38 -3.85 -9.58
N GLY A 125 0.85 -3.34 -9.59
CA GLY A 125 1.61 -3.24 -8.34
C GLY A 125 3.06 -2.82 -8.53
N GLY A 126 3.81 -2.85 -7.44
CA GLY A 126 5.23 -2.53 -7.41
C GLY A 126 5.90 -2.81 -6.08
N GLY A 127 7.22 -2.58 -6.01
CA GLY A 127 8.00 -2.71 -4.79
C GLY A 127 8.14 -1.38 -4.04
N ALA A 128 7.89 -1.41 -2.74
CA ALA A 128 8.26 -0.36 -1.80
C ALA A 128 9.74 -0.46 -1.41
N GLY A 129 10.32 0.63 -0.92
CA GLY A 129 11.73 0.66 -0.55
C GLY A 129 12.28 2.07 -0.43
N LYS A 130 13.59 2.14 -0.22
CA LYS A 130 14.35 3.40 -0.14
C LYS A 130 15.60 3.36 -1.03
N LEU A 131 16.12 4.53 -1.38
CA LEU A 131 17.35 4.67 -2.19
C LEU A 131 18.61 4.14 -1.50
N THR A 132 18.58 3.97 -0.18
CA THR A 132 19.67 3.36 0.59
C THR A 132 19.94 1.91 0.17
N LEU A 133 18.94 1.23 -0.42
CA LEU A 133 18.97 -0.20 -0.75
C LEU A 133 19.25 -1.10 0.46
N VAL A 134 19.02 -0.56 1.67
CA VAL A 134 19.03 -1.32 2.90
C VAL A 134 17.59 -1.68 3.21
N GLN A 135 17.32 -2.96 3.42
CA GLN A 135 15.99 -3.41 3.80
C GLN A 135 15.66 -2.88 5.21
N GLU A 136 14.48 -2.29 5.34
CA GLU A 136 13.95 -1.73 6.58
C GLU A 136 12.42 -1.76 6.55
N PRO A 137 11.72 -1.51 7.68
CA PRO A 137 10.26 -1.49 7.71
C PRO A 137 9.67 -0.36 6.86
N VAL A 138 9.33 -0.67 5.61
CA VAL A 138 8.75 0.28 4.64
C VAL A 138 7.25 0.10 4.44
N ILE A 139 6.67 -1.00 4.91
CA ILE A 139 5.22 -1.26 4.90
C ILE A 139 4.66 -0.94 6.29
N PHE A 140 3.48 -0.34 6.36
CA PHE A 140 2.91 0.05 7.63
C PHE A 140 1.38 0.19 7.62
N SER A 141 0.79 0.12 8.81
CA SER A 141 -0.60 0.52 9.10
C SER A 141 -0.63 1.72 10.05
N ASN A 142 -1.80 2.12 10.53
CA ASN A 142 -1.87 3.09 11.64
C ASN A 142 -1.15 2.61 12.92
N GLN A 143 -0.94 1.30 13.09
CA GLN A 143 -0.55 0.72 14.37
C GLN A 143 0.90 0.23 14.40
N PHE A 144 1.41 -0.29 13.27
CA PHE A 144 2.71 -0.95 13.21
C PHE A 144 3.39 -0.74 11.87
N GLN A 145 4.70 -0.94 11.87
CA GLN A 145 5.54 -1.01 10.68
C GLN A 145 6.06 -2.44 10.54
N ALA A 146 6.20 -2.91 9.31
CA ALA A 146 6.64 -4.26 9.00
C ALA A 146 7.68 -4.26 7.87
N GLN A 147 8.64 -5.16 8.02
CA GLN A 147 9.59 -5.60 7.00
C GLN A 147 9.16 -6.99 6.52
N ASP A 148 9.60 -7.40 5.33
CA ASP A 148 9.20 -8.68 4.74
C ASP A 148 7.67 -8.82 4.67
N ALA A 149 7.02 -7.72 4.32
CA ALA A 149 5.58 -7.59 4.28
C ALA A 149 5.09 -7.12 2.91
N ALA A 150 3.81 -7.35 2.64
CA ALA A 150 3.11 -6.86 1.47
C ALA A 150 1.79 -6.20 1.84
N ILE A 151 1.30 -5.30 0.99
CA ILE A 151 -0.05 -4.76 1.02
C ILE A 151 -0.81 -5.38 -0.15
N ILE A 152 -1.98 -5.92 0.16
CA ILE A 152 -2.96 -6.35 -0.82
C ILE A 152 -4.13 -5.39 -0.76
N VAL A 153 -4.38 -4.67 -1.87
CA VAL A 153 -5.61 -3.91 -2.08
C VAL A 153 -6.46 -4.65 -3.10
N GLY A 154 -7.57 -5.25 -2.68
CA GLY A 154 -8.43 -6.06 -3.53
C GLY A 154 -9.80 -5.41 -3.74
N SER A 155 -10.36 -5.53 -4.94
CA SER A 155 -11.64 -4.92 -5.32
C SER A 155 -12.58 -5.90 -6.02
N TYR A 156 -13.87 -5.81 -5.72
CA TYR A 156 -14.91 -6.49 -6.49
C TYR A 156 -15.16 -5.83 -7.85
N ASP A 157 -14.62 -4.64 -8.11
CA ASP A 157 -14.73 -3.98 -9.41
C ASP A 157 -13.53 -4.34 -10.30
N TYR A 158 -13.69 -4.33 -11.62
CA TYR A 158 -12.56 -4.41 -12.55
C TYR A 158 -11.83 -3.06 -12.63
N ILE A 159 -10.49 -3.09 -12.60
CA ILE A 159 -9.65 -1.96 -12.98
C ILE A 159 -9.55 -1.95 -14.51
N GLY A 160 -9.88 -0.82 -15.13
CA GLY A 160 -9.97 -0.67 -16.58
C GLY A 160 -11.14 0.22 -16.97
#